data_AF-A0A9D9C8D6-F1
#
_entry.id   AF-A0A9D9C8D6-F1
#
_cell.length_a   1.000
_cell.length_b   1.000
_cell.length_c   1.000
_cell.angle_alpha   90.00
_cell.angle_beta   90.00
_cell.angle_gamma   90.00
#
_symmetry.space_group_name_H-M   'P 1'
#
loop_
_entity.id
_entity.type
_entity.pdbx_description
1 polymer ?
#
loop_
_entity_poly.entity_id
_entity_poly.type
_entity_poly.pdbx_seq_one_letter_code
_entity_poly.pdbx_strand_id
1 'polypeptide(L)'
;IAANAFTRSGYTFTGWNTAANGSGTSYTDKQSITLTQDITLYAQWKKDIVNYTLTFNANGGTGTMAAQTFEAGVSQAIAANAFTRSGYTFTGWNTAANGSGNSYTDGQEIALSQDITLYAQWKKGIYTVTFDANGGTGTMAAQTFEGGVSQALSTNVFTRDGFLFDGWNTKADGSGTSYTDKQSITISQNITLYAQWKKYIVKYTVTFKPNGGSGVMAAQTFEAGVSQAIKANTFTRSGYTFTGWNTKADGSGTSYTDKQILTISQNITLYAQWKKDIVTYTVIFNANGGSGTMAAQTFEAGVSQAIAANTFTRDGYSFAGWNTAADGSGTSYKNVQVITLRQNMTLYAQWFVFTPTYVDLGLSVKWATCNIGAATPEGYGDYFAWGETTPKSNYTWETYKFRTSGDWDGNVKFNKYNTSSNHGTVDNKTTLDLSDDAARTNWGGTWRLPTSAELVELRDNCTWTWTTQNGVNGYKVTSKTNGNSIFLPAAGYRYGTSVGNVGSYGYYWSSSLGENSPHSACYLSFYSGDVDRYYSSRDYGRTVRAVCP
;
A
#
# COMPACT_ATOMS: atom_id res chain seq x y z
N ILE A 1 -90.49 -37.88 -89.90
CA ILE A 1 -90.80 -37.89 -88.46
C ILE A 1 -91.21 -36.48 -88.07
N ALA A 2 -92.29 -36.30 -87.30
CA ALA A 2 -92.69 -34.97 -86.82
C ALA A 2 -91.69 -34.45 -85.76
N ALA A 3 -91.74 -33.15 -85.46
CA ALA A 3 -90.98 -32.59 -84.36
C ALA A 3 -91.35 -33.28 -83.03
N ASN A 4 -90.34 -33.62 -82.22
CA ASN A 4 -90.60 -34.20 -80.91
C ASN A 4 -91.40 -33.23 -80.03
N ALA A 5 -92.62 -33.62 -79.66
CA ALA A 5 -93.48 -32.90 -78.73
C ALA A 5 -93.47 -33.51 -77.31
N PHE A 6 -92.79 -34.64 -77.12
CA PHE A 6 -92.71 -35.29 -75.82
C PHE A 6 -91.64 -34.64 -74.96
N THR A 7 -91.89 -34.59 -73.66
CA THR A 7 -90.93 -34.16 -72.65
C THR A 7 -90.79 -35.25 -71.59
N ARG A 8 -89.58 -35.38 -71.03
CA ARG A 8 -89.31 -36.25 -69.90
C ARG A 8 -88.49 -35.47 -68.89
N SER A 9 -89.10 -35.14 -67.76
CA SER A 9 -88.45 -34.31 -66.72
C SER A 9 -87.13 -34.92 -66.27
N GLY A 10 -86.04 -34.13 -66.28
CA GLY A 10 -84.69 -34.55 -65.92
C GLY A 10 -83.95 -35.38 -66.98
N TYR A 11 -84.47 -35.43 -68.21
CA TYR A 11 -83.83 -36.12 -69.32
C TYR A 11 -83.87 -35.28 -70.60
N THR A 12 -82.76 -35.24 -71.32
CA THR A 12 -82.68 -34.65 -72.66
C THR A 12 -83.09 -35.68 -73.72
N PHE A 13 -83.98 -35.28 -74.64
CA PHE A 13 -84.32 -36.09 -75.81
C PHE A 13 -83.11 -36.26 -76.71
N THR A 14 -82.78 -37.49 -77.08
CA THR A 14 -81.58 -37.81 -77.88
C THR A 14 -81.91 -38.29 -79.30
N GLY A 15 -83.15 -38.70 -79.56
CA GLY A 15 -83.56 -39.23 -80.86
C GLY A 15 -84.67 -40.26 -80.74
N TRP A 16 -85.07 -40.78 -81.88
CA TRP A 16 -86.07 -41.84 -82.02
C TRP A 16 -85.38 -43.17 -82.30
N ASN A 17 -85.92 -44.29 -81.83
CA ASN A 17 -85.40 -45.63 -82.15
C ASN A 17 -86.55 -46.60 -82.44
N THR A 18 -86.34 -47.57 -83.33
CA THR A 18 -87.37 -48.58 -83.66
C THR A 18 -87.59 -49.63 -82.56
N ALA A 19 -86.77 -49.67 -81.52
CA ALA A 19 -86.94 -50.51 -80.35
C ALA A 19 -86.89 -49.68 -79.05
N ALA A 20 -87.74 -50.00 -78.09
CA ALA A 20 -87.85 -49.26 -76.82
C ALA A 20 -86.54 -49.22 -76.02
N ASN A 21 -85.76 -50.29 -76.06
CA ASN A 21 -84.47 -50.42 -75.39
C ASN A 21 -83.29 -49.77 -76.14
N GLY A 22 -83.54 -49.11 -77.27
CA GLY A 22 -82.52 -48.41 -78.06
C GLY A 22 -81.68 -49.30 -78.99
N SER A 23 -81.97 -50.60 -79.11
CA SER A 23 -81.21 -51.55 -79.96
C SER A 23 -81.59 -51.55 -81.44
N GLY A 24 -82.66 -50.85 -81.81
CA GLY A 24 -83.16 -50.76 -83.18
C GLY A 24 -82.45 -49.69 -84.01
N THR A 25 -83.06 -49.30 -85.12
CA THR A 25 -82.54 -48.23 -85.99
C THR A 25 -82.84 -46.86 -85.38
N SER A 26 -81.82 -46.01 -85.27
CA SER A 26 -81.94 -44.66 -84.71
C SER A 26 -82.26 -43.62 -85.78
N TYR A 27 -83.12 -42.67 -85.43
CA TYR A 27 -83.48 -41.52 -86.25
C TYR A 27 -83.37 -40.22 -85.45
N THR A 28 -82.93 -39.13 -86.09
CA THR A 28 -82.90 -37.81 -85.45
C THR A 28 -84.28 -37.17 -85.43
N ASP A 29 -84.46 -36.13 -84.61
CA ASP A 29 -85.71 -35.36 -84.65
C ASP A 29 -85.95 -34.77 -86.04
N LYS A 30 -87.22 -34.73 -86.47
CA LYS A 30 -87.65 -34.23 -87.79
C LYS A 30 -87.05 -34.94 -89.02
N GLN A 31 -86.34 -36.05 -88.85
CA GLN A 31 -85.74 -36.76 -89.99
C GLN A 31 -86.82 -37.19 -91.01
N SER A 32 -86.58 -36.92 -92.29
CA SER A 32 -87.43 -37.42 -93.37
C SER A 32 -87.15 -38.90 -93.60
N ILE A 33 -88.22 -39.71 -93.60
CA ILE A 33 -88.14 -41.15 -93.83
C ILE A 33 -89.24 -41.56 -94.81
N THR A 34 -88.94 -42.49 -95.72
CA THR A 34 -89.92 -43.10 -96.62
C THR A 34 -90.49 -44.35 -95.95
N LEU A 35 -91.81 -44.45 -95.84
CA LEU A 35 -92.48 -45.59 -95.21
C LEU A 35 -93.05 -46.54 -96.27
N THR A 36 -92.70 -47.82 -96.17
CA THR A 36 -93.31 -48.92 -96.94
C THR A 36 -94.30 -49.75 -96.12
N GLN A 37 -94.36 -49.49 -94.81
CA GLN A 37 -95.28 -50.09 -93.83
C GLN A 37 -95.35 -49.19 -92.58
N ASP A 38 -96.32 -49.46 -91.69
CA ASP A 38 -96.43 -48.78 -90.40
C ASP A 38 -95.19 -49.06 -89.52
N ILE A 39 -94.71 -48.04 -88.80
CA ILE A 39 -93.56 -48.12 -87.90
C ILE A 39 -93.87 -47.48 -86.55
N THR A 40 -93.43 -48.11 -85.46
CA THR A 40 -93.45 -47.52 -84.12
C THR A 40 -92.05 -47.00 -83.77
N LEU A 41 -91.98 -45.77 -83.28
CA LEU A 41 -90.73 -45.14 -82.84
C LEU A 41 -90.81 -44.83 -81.34
N TYR A 42 -89.75 -45.16 -80.61
CA TYR A 42 -89.60 -44.91 -79.18
C TYR A 42 -88.61 -43.77 -78.95
N ALA A 43 -89.03 -42.76 -78.18
CA ALA A 43 -88.16 -41.65 -77.80
C ALA A 43 -87.03 -42.16 -76.87
N GLN A 44 -85.79 -41.85 -77.22
CA GLN A 44 -84.60 -42.17 -76.44
C GLN A 44 -84.17 -40.94 -75.63
N TRP A 45 -83.81 -41.16 -74.38
CA TRP A 45 -83.62 -40.12 -73.38
C TRP A 45 -82.31 -40.33 -72.64
N LYS A 46 -81.50 -39.27 -72.52
CA LYS A 46 -80.30 -39.26 -71.68
C LYS A 46 -80.62 -38.54 -70.37
N LYS A 47 -80.34 -39.17 -69.23
CA LYS A 47 -80.53 -38.53 -67.91
C LYS A 47 -79.62 -37.31 -67.82
N ASP A 48 -80.17 -36.18 -67.43
CA ASP A 48 -79.40 -34.98 -67.15
C ASP A 48 -78.82 -35.13 -65.74
N ILE A 49 -77.51 -35.36 -65.64
CA ILE A 49 -76.81 -35.44 -64.35
C ILE A 49 -76.36 -34.03 -64.00
N VAL A 50 -76.94 -33.49 -62.92
CA VAL A 50 -76.46 -32.26 -62.30
C VAL A 50 -75.48 -32.64 -61.21
N ASN A 51 -74.27 -32.09 -61.30
CA ASN A 51 -73.23 -32.28 -60.29
C ASN A 51 -73.00 -30.97 -59.54
N TYR A 52 -72.77 -31.07 -58.24
CA TYR A 52 -72.37 -29.96 -57.39
C TYR A 52 -70.97 -30.20 -56.80
N THR A 53 -70.27 -29.12 -56.52
CA THR A 53 -68.90 -29.13 -56.03
C THR A 53 -68.85 -28.72 -54.56
N LEU A 54 -68.24 -29.56 -53.73
CA LEU A 54 -67.82 -29.23 -52.37
C LEU A 54 -66.37 -28.74 -52.40
N THR A 55 -66.16 -27.49 -52.01
CA THR A 55 -64.83 -26.89 -51.90
C THR A 55 -64.42 -26.72 -50.44
N PHE A 56 -63.13 -26.88 -50.15
CA PHE A 56 -62.59 -26.76 -48.80
C PHE A 56 -61.71 -25.52 -48.67
N ASN A 57 -61.91 -24.74 -47.61
CA ASN A 57 -61.12 -23.57 -47.29
C ASN A 57 -60.46 -23.73 -45.92
N ALA A 58 -59.13 -23.55 -45.85
CA ALA A 58 -58.35 -23.71 -44.64
C ALA A 58 -58.68 -22.68 -43.54
N ASN A 59 -59.34 -21.57 -43.90
CA ASN A 59 -59.86 -20.54 -43.00
C ASN A 59 -58.79 -20.04 -41.99
N GLY A 60 -57.70 -19.52 -42.53
CA GLY A 60 -56.53 -19.09 -41.76
C GLY A 60 -55.55 -20.22 -41.39
N GLY A 61 -55.85 -21.47 -41.75
CA GLY A 61 -54.90 -22.58 -41.78
C GLY A 61 -54.05 -22.61 -43.06
N THR A 62 -53.21 -23.63 -43.18
CA THR A 62 -52.31 -23.91 -44.31
C THR A 62 -52.49 -25.35 -44.80
N GLY A 63 -52.12 -25.62 -46.06
CA GLY A 63 -52.29 -26.92 -46.72
C GLY A 63 -53.24 -26.84 -47.92
N THR A 64 -53.54 -27.99 -48.53
CA THR A 64 -54.42 -28.09 -49.71
C THR A 64 -55.31 -29.32 -49.62
N MET A 65 -56.55 -29.21 -50.10
CA MET A 65 -57.49 -30.32 -50.26
C MET A 65 -58.14 -30.26 -51.64
N ALA A 66 -58.35 -31.41 -52.26
CA ALA A 66 -59.09 -31.50 -53.52
C ALA A 66 -60.59 -31.26 -53.28
N ALA A 67 -61.25 -30.62 -54.24
CA ALA A 67 -62.71 -30.49 -54.21
C ALA A 67 -63.37 -31.86 -54.46
N GLN A 68 -64.54 -32.08 -53.86
CA GLN A 68 -65.35 -33.29 -54.09
C GLN A 68 -66.54 -32.95 -55.00
N THR A 69 -66.90 -33.86 -55.90
CA THR A 69 -68.04 -33.71 -56.82
C THR A 69 -69.15 -34.68 -56.42
N PHE A 70 -70.37 -34.16 -56.27
CA PHE A 70 -71.56 -34.89 -55.85
C PHE A 70 -72.61 -34.88 -56.96
N GLU A 71 -73.20 -36.03 -57.31
CA GLU A 71 -74.47 -36.03 -58.06
C GLU A 71 -75.57 -35.45 -57.16
N ALA A 72 -76.40 -34.56 -57.71
CA ALA A 72 -77.43 -33.84 -56.97
C ALA A 72 -78.33 -34.80 -56.15
N GLY A 73 -78.40 -34.57 -54.83
CA GLY A 73 -79.22 -35.36 -53.90
C GLY A 73 -78.64 -36.71 -53.46
N VAL A 74 -77.46 -37.12 -53.95
CA VAL A 74 -76.78 -38.35 -53.51
C VAL A 74 -75.86 -38.03 -52.34
N SER A 75 -75.97 -38.79 -51.25
CA SER A 75 -75.10 -38.64 -50.09
C SER A 75 -73.70 -39.21 -50.35
N GLN A 76 -72.68 -38.45 -49.93
CA GLN A 76 -71.29 -38.92 -49.87
C GLN A 76 -70.56 -38.29 -48.66
N ALA A 77 -69.62 -39.02 -48.07
CA ALA A 77 -68.79 -38.55 -46.96
C ALA A 77 -67.87 -37.37 -47.32
N ILE A 78 -67.82 -36.38 -46.43
CA ILE A 78 -66.84 -35.28 -46.48
C ILE A 78 -65.43 -35.83 -46.24
N ALA A 79 -64.47 -35.44 -47.10
CA ALA A 79 -63.06 -35.80 -46.93
C ALA A 79 -62.48 -35.30 -45.60
N ALA A 80 -61.61 -36.11 -44.97
CA ALA A 80 -60.96 -35.72 -43.72
C ALA A 80 -60.04 -34.49 -43.90
N ASN A 81 -59.97 -33.64 -42.88
CA ASN A 81 -59.18 -32.43 -42.91
C ASN A 81 -57.68 -32.73 -43.10
N ALA A 82 -57.10 -32.13 -44.14
CA ALA A 82 -55.66 -32.15 -44.39
C ALA A 82 -54.98 -30.80 -44.11
N PHE A 83 -55.73 -29.78 -43.66
CA PHE A 83 -55.15 -28.50 -43.28
C PHE A 83 -54.54 -28.55 -41.88
N THR A 84 -53.58 -27.66 -41.63
CA THR A 84 -52.99 -27.44 -40.32
C THR A 84 -52.98 -25.95 -39.98
N ARG A 85 -53.08 -25.63 -38.69
CA ARG A 85 -52.96 -24.25 -38.21
C ARG A 85 -52.15 -24.23 -36.91
N SER A 86 -50.94 -23.68 -36.97
CA SER A 86 -50.00 -23.67 -35.84
C SER A 86 -50.64 -23.03 -34.60
N GLY A 87 -50.62 -23.76 -33.47
CA GLY A 87 -51.23 -23.33 -32.20
C GLY A 87 -52.74 -23.54 -32.09
N TYR A 88 -53.37 -24.19 -33.07
CA TYR A 88 -54.81 -24.47 -33.09
C TYR A 88 -55.09 -25.95 -33.38
N THR A 89 -56.21 -26.44 -32.88
CA THR A 89 -56.77 -27.76 -33.16
C THR A 89 -58.00 -27.62 -34.06
N PHE A 90 -58.08 -28.44 -35.10
CA PHE A 90 -59.25 -28.50 -35.97
C PHE A 90 -60.47 -29.01 -35.19
N THR A 91 -61.62 -28.36 -35.33
CA THR A 91 -62.86 -28.72 -34.61
C THR A 91 -63.99 -29.17 -35.52
N GLY A 92 -63.81 -29.10 -36.85
CA GLY A 92 -64.84 -29.42 -37.83
C GLY A 92 -64.93 -28.38 -38.94
N TRP A 93 -65.91 -28.56 -39.82
CA TRP A 93 -66.19 -27.70 -40.96
C TRP A 93 -67.42 -26.83 -40.71
N ASN A 94 -67.49 -25.67 -41.34
CA ASN A 94 -68.69 -24.82 -41.32
C ASN A 94 -68.96 -24.19 -42.69
N THR A 95 -70.23 -24.00 -43.06
CA THR A 95 -70.60 -23.35 -44.34
C THR A 95 -70.32 -21.84 -44.36
N ALA A 96 -69.98 -21.23 -43.22
CA ALA A 96 -69.56 -19.85 -43.12
C ALA A 96 -68.18 -19.74 -42.43
N ALA A 97 -67.31 -18.86 -42.94
CA ALA A 97 -65.94 -18.69 -42.41
C ALA A 97 -65.90 -18.29 -40.92
N ASN A 98 -66.90 -17.54 -40.45
CA ASN A 98 -67.05 -17.09 -39.07
C ASN A 98 -67.70 -18.13 -38.15
N GLY A 99 -68.07 -19.32 -38.65
CA GLY A 99 -68.69 -20.39 -37.87
C GLY A 99 -70.19 -20.25 -37.63
N SER A 100 -70.88 -19.26 -38.21
CA SER A 100 -72.32 -19.05 -37.99
C SER A 100 -73.23 -19.92 -38.88
N GLY A 101 -72.66 -20.71 -39.79
CA GLY A 101 -73.38 -21.59 -40.69
C GLY A 101 -73.59 -22.99 -40.11
N ASN A 102 -73.93 -23.94 -40.98
CA ASN A 102 -74.10 -25.33 -40.61
C ASN A 102 -72.75 -25.99 -40.36
N SER A 103 -72.66 -26.76 -39.27
CA SER A 103 -71.43 -27.44 -38.88
C SER A 103 -71.41 -28.89 -39.32
N TYR A 104 -70.24 -29.36 -39.74
CA TYR A 104 -70.00 -30.73 -40.19
C TYR A 104 -68.72 -31.29 -39.59
N THR A 105 -68.63 -32.61 -39.49
CA THR A 105 -67.44 -33.34 -39.05
C THR A 105 -66.77 -34.05 -40.21
N ASP A 106 -65.50 -34.41 -40.06
CA ASP A 106 -64.80 -35.25 -41.04
C ASP A 106 -65.52 -36.59 -41.21
N GLY A 107 -65.70 -37.03 -42.46
CA GLY A 107 -66.40 -38.28 -42.78
C GLY A 107 -67.92 -38.22 -42.68
N GLN A 108 -68.51 -37.08 -42.30
CA GLN A 108 -69.97 -36.94 -42.26
C GLN A 108 -70.57 -37.05 -43.67
N GLU A 109 -71.60 -37.86 -43.82
CA GLU A 109 -72.37 -38.01 -45.07
C GLU A 109 -73.24 -36.76 -45.32
N ILE A 110 -73.10 -36.15 -46.50
CA ILE A 110 -73.92 -35.02 -46.94
C ILE A 110 -74.42 -35.22 -48.37
N ALA A 111 -75.60 -34.69 -48.67
CA ALA A 111 -76.11 -34.57 -50.04
C ALA A 111 -76.15 -33.09 -50.44
N LEU A 112 -75.73 -32.79 -51.67
CA LEU A 112 -75.70 -31.42 -52.18
C LEU A 112 -76.87 -31.12 -53.11
N SER A 113 -77.44 -29.93 -52.96
CA SER A 113 -78.43 -29.33 -53.87
C SER A 113 -77.91 -28.06 -54.57
N GLN A 114 -76.67 -27.66 -54.25
CA GLN A 114 -75.92 -26.53 -54.82
C GLN A 114 -74.43 -26.68 -54.48
N ASP A 115 -73.56 -25.89 -55.12
CA ASP A 115 -72.15 -25.79 -54.72
C ASP A 115 -72.03 -25.19 -53.31
N ILE A 116 -71.11 -25.75 -52.51
CA ILE A 116 -70.86 -25.34 -51.12
C ILE A 116 -69.36 -25.22 -50.89
N THR A 117 -68.96 -24.22 -50.10
CA THR A 117 -67.63 -24.15 -49.51
C THR A 117 -67.70 -24.44 -48.02
N LEU A 118 -66.88 -25.39 -47.56
CA LEU A 118 -66.67 -25.68 -46.14
C LEU A 118 -65.39 -25.02 -45.65
N TYR A 119 -65.52 -24.22 -44.59
CA TYR A 119 -64.44 -23.52 -43.92
C TYR A 119 -64.03 -24.26 -42.66
N ALA A 120 -62.75 -24.61 -42.56
CA ALA A 120 -62.20 -25.26 -41.37
C ALA A 120 -62.40 -24.37 -40.13
N GLN A 121 -62.84 -24.96 -39.03
CA GLN A 121 -62.99 -24.30 -37.75
C GLN A 121 -61.88 -24.75 -36.82
N TRP A 122 -61.35 -23.80 -36.04
CA TRP A 122 -60.12 -23.95 -35.28
C TRP A 122 -60.32 -23.47 -33.84
N LYS A 123 -59.96 -24.31 -32.87
CA LYS A 123 -59.89 -23.93 -31.45
C LYS A 123 -58.44 -23.73 -31.06
N LYS A 124 -58.12 -22.60 -30.44
CA LYS A 124 -56.75 -22.34 -29.95
C LYS A 124 -56.34 -23.37 -28.91
N GLY A 125 -55.11 -23.87 -29.03
CA GLY A 125 -54.47 -24.70 -28.03
C GLY A 125 -54.03 -23.87 -26.82
N ILE A 126 -53.90 -24.54 -25.67
CA ILE A 126 -53.24 -23.99 -24.49
C ILE A 126 -51.97 -24.80 -24.29
N TYR A 127 -50.83 -24.11 -24.22
CA TYR A 127 -49.52 -24.71 -24.06
C TYR A 127 -48.85 -24.22 -22.77
N THR A 128 -47.90 -25.00 -22.27
CA THR A 128 -47.22 -24.72 -21.01
C THR A 128 -45.73 -24.48 -21.22
N VAL A 129 -45.21 -23.42 -20.60
CA VAL A 129 -43.78 -23.18 -20.39
C VAL A 129 -43.43 -23.64 -18.97
N THR A 130 -42.53 -24.61 -18.88
CA THR A 130 -41.96 -25.06 -17.61
C THR A 130 -40.57 -24.47 -17.44
N PHE A 131 -40.24 -23.98 -16.25
CA PHE A 131 -38.92 -23.41 -15.95
C PHE A 131 -38.10 -24.38 -15.10
N ASP A 132 -36.87 -24.64 -15.53
CA ASP A 132 -35.90 -25.49 -14.84
C ASP A 132 -34.72 -24.64 -14.35
N ALA A 133 -34.38 -24.77 -13.07
CA ALA A 133 -33.29 -24.02 -12.45
C ALA A 133 -31.90 -24.40 -12.97
N ASN A 134 -31.76 -25.56 -13.64
CA ASN A 134 -30.57 -26.03 -14.34
C ASN A 134 -29.29 -25.93 -13.49
N GLY A 135 -29.32 -26.57 -12.32
CA GLY A 135 -28.25 -26.52 -11.32
C GLY A 135 -28.29 -25.31 -10.38
N GLY A 136 -29.30 -24.43 -10.50
CA GLY A 136 -29.67 -23.46 -9.48
C GLY A 136 -30.66 -24.02 -8.44
N THR A 137 -31.13 -23.14 -7.56
CA THR A 137 -32.09 -23.41 -6.48
C THR A 137 -33.31 -22.50 -6.57
N GLY A 138 -34.45 -22.94 -6.02
CA GLY A 138 -35.73 -22.22 -6.01
C GLY A 138 -36.82 -22.97 -6.76
N THR A 139 -38.02 -22.40 -6.83
CA THR A 139 -39.16 -22.95 -7.57
C THR A 139 -39.86 -21.86 -8.36
N MET A 140 -40.37 -22.21 -9.55
CA MET A 140 -41.17 -21.34 -10.40
C MET A 140 -42.42 -22.07 -10.86
N ALA A 141 -43.56 -21.38 -10.83
CA ALA A 141 -44.78 -21.93 -11.40
C ALA A 141 -44.67 -22.02 -12.92
N ALA A 142 -45.22 -23.09 -13.50
CA ALA A 142 -45.34 -23.20 -14.94
C ALA A 142 -46.32 -22.14 -15.47
N GLN A 143 -46.04 -21.59 -16.64
CA GLN A 143 -46.83 -20.52 -17.25
C GLN A 143 -47.62 -21.06 -18.44
N THR A 144 -48.91 -20.75 -18.51
CA THR A 144 -49.76 -21.13 -19.65
C THR A 144 -49.79 -20.02 -20.70
N PHE A 145 -49.78 -20.44 -21.97
CA PHE A 145 -49.82 -19.58 -23.15
C PHE A 145 -50.95 -20.04 -24.05
N GLU A 146 -51.67 -19.09 -24.61
CA GLU A 146 -52.58 -19.36 -25.71
C GLU A 146 -51.77 -19.51 -27.01
N GLY A 147 -52.03 -20.57 -27.78
CA GLY A 147 -51.28 -20.89 -29.00
C GLY A 147 -51.18 -19.73 -29.98
N GLY A 148 -49.95 -19.38 -30.38
CA GLY A 148 -49.70 -18.31 -31.34
C GLY A 148 -49.81 -16.88 -30.78
N VAL A 149 -50.05 -16.71 -29.48
CA VAL A 149 -50.07 -15.39 -28.81
C VAL A 149 -48.71 -15.07 -28.21
N SER A 150 -48.24 -13.84 -28.39
CA SER A 150 -47.02 -13.34 -27.74
C SER A 150 -47.29 -12.93 -26.31
N GLN A 151 -46.52 -13.46 -25.37
CA GLN A 151 -46.64 -13.15 -23.95
C GLN A 151 -45.26 -13.16 -23.27
N ALA A 152 -45.05 -12.25 -22.33
CA ALA A 152 -43.81 -12.15 -21.55
C ALA A 152 -43.63 -13.35 -20.62
N LEU A 153 -42.40 -13.87 -20.56
CA LEU A 153 -42.00 -14.84 -19.53
C LEU A 153 -42.11 -14.20 -18.13
N SER A 154 -42.39 -15.04 -17.14
CA SER A 154 -42.33 -14.63 -15.73
C SER A 154 -40.89 -14.29 -15.33
N THR A 155 -40.73 -13.33 -14.41
CA THR A 155 -39.42 -12.98 -13.83
C THR A 155 -38.74 -14.20 -13.25
N ASN A 156 -37.47 -14.43 -13.57
CA ASN A 156 -36.68 -15.44 -12.90
C ASN A 156 -36.61 -15.19 -11.38
N VAL A 157 -36.88 -16.23 -10.58
CA VAL A 157 -36.68 -16.24 -9.13
C VAL A 157 -35.67 -17.30 -8.68
N PHE A 158 -35.10 -18.07 -9.60
CA PHE A 158 -34.03 -19.00 -9.26
C PHE A 158 -32.76 -18.23 -8.89
N THR A 159 -31.98 -18.83 -8.00
CA THR A 159 -30.65 -18.36 -7.59
C THR A 159 -29.64 -19.48 -7.78
N ARG A 160 -28.35 -19.14 -7.88
CA ARG A 160 -27.26 -20.11 -7.88
C ARG A 160 -26.01 -19.48 -7.27
N ASP A 161 -25.54 -20.04 -6.16
CA ASP A 161 -24.42 -19.49 -5.41
C ASP A 161 -23.17 -19.35 -6.28
N GLY A 162 -22.63 -18.13 -6.34
CA GLY A 162 -21.45 -17.78 -7.14
C GLY A 162 -21.73 -17.58 -8.64
N PHE A 163 -22.99 -17.52 -9.07
CA PHE A 163 -23.38 -17.27 -10.47
C PHE A 163 -24.46 -16.18 -10.57
N LEU A 164 -24.45 -15.46 -11.69
CA LEU A 164 -25.55 -14.59 -12.13
C LEU A 164 -26.41 -15.33 -13.15
N PHE A 165 -27.71 -15.08 -13.12
CA PHE A 165 -28.63 -15.51 -14.16
C PHE A 165 -28.31 -14.80 -15.48
N ASP A 166 -28.07 -15.56 -16.54
CA ASP A 166 -27.63 -15.09 -17.86
C ASP A 166 -28.76 -15.19 -18.91
N GLY A 167 -29.91 -15.76 -18.54
CA GLY A 167 -31.07 -15.94 -19.41
C GLY A 167 -31.65 -17.35 -19.36
N TRP A 168 -32.62 -17.61 -20.23
CA TRP A 168 -33.26 -18.90 -20.45
C TRP A 168 -32.75 -19.54 -21.74
N ASN A 169 -32.72 -20.87 -21.81
CA ASN A 169 -32.44 -21.58 -23.06
C ASN A 169 -33.37 -22.79 -23.22
N THR A 170 -33.74 -23.15 -24.45
CA THR A 170 -34.57 -24.34 -24.73
C THR A 170 -33.85 -25.67 -24.50
N LYS A 171 -32.53 -25.66 -24.24
CA LYS A 171 -31.74 -26.83 -23.86
C LYS A 171 -30.90 -26.53 -22.62
N ALA A 172 -30.75 -27.53 -21.75
CA ALA A 172 -29.98 -27.41 -20.51
C ALA A 172 -28.50 -27.01 -20.74
N ASP A 173 -27.90 -27.49 -21.83
CA ASP A 173 -26.52 -27.21 -22.22
C ASP A 173 -26.29 -25.84 -22.88
N GLY A 174 -27.35 -25.05 -23.06
CA GLY A 174 -27.28 -23.72 -23.70
C GLY A 174 -27.20 -23.74 -25.22
N SER A 175 -27.24 -24.91 -25.88
CA SER A 175 -27.16 -25.01 -27.35
C SER A 175 -28.48 -24.74 -28.08
N GLY A 176 -29.56 -24.49 -27.35
CA GLY A 176 -30.88 -24.19 -27.88
C GLY A 176 -31.08 -22.70 -28.16
N THR A 177 -32.33 -22.29 -28.27
CA THR A 177 -32.73 -20.89 -28.47
C THR A 177 -32.68 -20.17 -27.12
N SER A 178 -31.95 -19.04 -27.07
CA SER A 178 -31.82 -18.22 -25.87
C SER A 178 -32.90 -17.16 -25.77
N TYR A 179 -33.35 -16.89 -24.55
CA TYR A 179 -34.28 -15.81 -24.22
C TYR A 179 -33.76 -15.02 -23.01
N THR A 180 -33.93 -13.69 -23.02
CA THR A 180 -33.63 -12.88 -21.84
C THR A 180 -34.73 -13.02 -20.78
N ASP A 181 -34.46 -12.59 -19.55
CA ASP A 181 -35.51 -12.53 -18.53
C ASP A 181 -36.68 -11.66 -19.00
N LYS A 182 -37.92 -12.06 -18.68
CA LYS A 182 -39.17 -11.39 -19.06
C LYS A 182 -39.40 -11.19 -20.57
N GLN A 183 -38.61 -11.83 -21.43
CA GLN A 183 -38.79 -11.70 -22.88
C GLN A 183 -40.19 -12.18 -23.30
N SER A 184 -40.83 -11.47 -24.24
CA SER A 184 -42.05 -11.94 -24.88
C SER A 184 -41.76 -13.01 -25.92
N ILE A 185 -42.42 -14.17 -25.79
CA ILE A 185 -42.28 -15.30 -26.70
C ILE A 185 -43.66 -15.77 -27.20
N THR A 186 -43.66 -16.48 -28.32
CA THR A 186 -44.84 -17.15 -28.88
C THR A 186 -44.55 -18.63 -29.00
N ILE A 187 -45.49 -19.47 -28.55
CA ILE A 187 -45.34 -20.93 -28.61
C ILE A 187 -46.58 -21.60 -29.21
N SER A 188 -46.36 -22.77 -29.81
CA SER A 188 -47.40 -23.63 -30.41
C SER A 188 -47.30 -25.08 -29.91
N GLN A 189 -46.49 -25.32 -28.89
CA GLN A 189 -46.29 -26.59 -28.21
C GLN A 189 -45.74 -26.32 -26.80
N ASN A 190 -45.79 -27.32 -25.92
CA ASN A 190 -45.17 -27.23 -24.59
C ASN A 190 -43.64 -27.16 -24.72
N ILE A 191 -43.01 -26.34 -23.89
CA ILE A 191 -41.55 -26.19 -23.85
C ILE A 191 -41.04 -26.16 -22.41
N THR A 192 -39.77 -26.53 -22.23
CA THR A 192 -39.02 -26.32 -20.99
C THR A 192 -37.90 -25.32 -21.25
N LEU A 193 -37.79 -24.32 -20.38
CA LEU A 193 -36.75 -23.31 -20.40
C LEU A 193 -35.80 -23.55 -19.23
N TYR A 194 -34.52 -23.73 -19.54
CA TYR A 194 -33.45 -23.98 -18.59
C TYR A 194 -32.69 -22.69 -18.30
N ALA A 195 -32.57 -22.34 -17.02
CA ALA A 195 -31.78 -21.19 -16.59
C ALA A 195 -30.31 -21.36 -17.02
N GLN A 196 -29.72 -20.31 -17.57
CA GLN A 196 -28.30 -20.25 -17.89
C GLN A 196 -27.60 -19.37 -16.87
N TRP A 197 -26.41 -19.79 -16.47
CA TRP A 197 -25.70 -19.22 -15.33
C TRP A 197 -24.31 -18.80 -15.74
N LYS A 198 -23.99 -17.53 -15.50
CA LYS A 198 -22.66 -16.96 -15.72
C LYS A 198 -21.94 -16.82 -14.38
N LYS A 199 -20.76 -17.43 -14.25
CA LYS A 199 -19.99 -17.38 -12.99
C LYS A 199 -19.70 -15.92 -12.61
N TYR A 200 -20.05 -15.55 -11.38
CA TYR A 200 -19.80 -14.22 -10.83
C TYR A 200 -18.44 -14.20 -10.14
N ILE A 201 -17.45 -13.57 -10.77
CA ILE A 201 -16.11 -13.43 -10.23
C ILE A 201 -15.93 -11.98 -9.77
N VAL A 202 -15.93 -11.78 -8.45
CA VAL A 202 -15.50 -10.50 -7.87
C VAL A 202 -14.00 -10.41 -8.01
N LYS A 203 -13.52 -9.28 -8.56
CA LYS A 203 -12.09 -9.00 -8.70
C LYS A 203 -11.70 -7.80 -7.85
N TYR A 204 -10.58 -7.90 -7.16
CA TYR A 204 -9.96 -6.81 -6.41
C TYR A 204 -8.60 -6.46 -7.02
N THR A 205 -8.19 -5.20 -6.87
CA THR A 205 -6.93 -4.69 -7.41
C THR A 205 -5.92 -4.35 -6.32
N VAL A 206 -4.68 -4.78 -6.52
CA VAL A 206 -3.49 -4.30 -5.82
C VAL A 206 -2.83 -3.22 -6.67
N THR A 207 -2.71 -2.01 -6.12
CA THR A 207 -2.02 -0.89 -6.75
C THR A 207 -0.66 -0.68 -6.09
N PHE A 208 0.41 -0.60 -6.86
CA PHE A 208 1.77 -0.38 -6.34
C PHE A 208 2.18 1.09 -6.50
N LYS A 209 2.74 1.68 -5.44
CA LYS A 209 3.22 3.06 -5.43
C LYS A 209 4.72 3.11 -5.08
N PRO A 210 5.55 3.84 -5.83
CA PRO A 210 7.00 3.87 -5.62
C PRO A 210 7.44 4.59 -4.35
N ASN A 211 6.58 5.42 -3.75
CA ASN A 211 6.80 6.09 -2.46
C ASN A 211 8.19 6.79 -2.35
N GLY A 212 8.43 7.75 -3.24
CA GLY A 212 9.72 8.45 -3.35
C GLY A 212 10.77 7.74 -4.21
N GLY A 213 10.50 6.52 -4.69
CA GLY A 213 11.24 5.87 -5.77
C GLY A 213 10.78 6.32 -7.17
N SER A 214 11.36 5.70 -8.19
CA SER A 214 11.07 5.91 -9.61
C SER A 214 10.79 4.57 -10.31
N GLY A 215 10.08 4.62 -11.44
CA GLY A 215 9.65 3.46 -12.23
C GLY A 215 8.13 3.35 -12.32
N VAL A 216 7.65 2.34 -13.05
CA VAL A 216 6.21 2.08 -13.26
C VAL A 216 5.93 0.59 -13.02
N MET A 217 4.84 0.31 -12.31
CA MET A 217 4.30 -1.04 -12.13
C MET A 217 2.81 -1.04 -12.47
N ALA A 218 2.39 -1.95 -13.36
CA ALA A 218 0.98 -2.15 -13.64
C ALA A 218 0.26 -2.77 -12.43
N ALA A 219 -0.95 -2.30 -12.14
CA ALA A 219 -1.82 -2.88 -11.13
C ALA A 219 -2.02 -4.39 -11.38
N GLN A 220 -2.32 -5.13 -10.30
CA GLN A 220 -2.56 -6.56 -10.35
C GLN A 220 -3.98 -6.87 -9.87
N THR A 221 -4.71 -7.69 -10.62
CA THR A 221 -6.07 -8.13 -10.27
C THR A 221 -6.05 -9.50 -9.63
N PHE A 222 -6.80 -9.67 -8.55
CA PHE A 222 -7.03 -10.92 -7.82
C PHE A 222 -8.50 -11.29 -7.90
N GLU A 223 -8.80 -12.57 -8.06
CA GLU A 223 -10.16 -13.07 -7.81
C GLU A 223 -10.39 -13.14 -6.28
N ALA A 224 -11.57 -12.73 -5.82
CA ALA A 224 -11.89 -12.71 -4.40
C ALA A 224 -11.69 -14.09 -3.77
N GLY A 225 -10.95 -14.14 -2.65
CA GLY A 225 -10.69 -15.39 -1.92
C GLY A 225 -9.60 -16.29 -2.51
N VAL A 226 -9.04 -15.97 -3.68
CA VAL A 226 -7.95 -16.74 -4.30
C VAL A 226 -6.59 -16.18 -3.86
N SER A 227 -5.72 -17.06 -3.37
CA SER A 227 -4.34 -16.70 -3.01
C SER A 227 -3.46 -16.57 -4.25
N GLN A 228 -2.70 -15.47 -4.35
CA GLN A 228 -1.74 -15.25 -5.44
C GLN A 228 -0.54 -14.41 -4.95
N ALA A 229 0.65 -14.66 -5.48
CA ALA A 229 1.82 -13.83 -5.24
C ALA A 229 1.69 -12.43 -5.87
N ILE A 230 2.05 -11.39 -5.13
CA ILE A 230 2.19 -10.05 -5.71
C ILE A 230 3.36 -10.00 -6.70
N LYS A 231 3.29 -9.12 -7.70
CA LYS A 231 4.40 -8.89 -8.64
C LYS A 231 5.68 -8.44 -7.91
N ALA A 232 6.82 -8.86 -8.44
CA ALA A 232 8.14 -8.40 -7.99
C ALA A 232 8.24 -6.87 -8.12
N ASN A 233 8.87 -6.22 -7.14
CA ASN A 233 9.19 -4.81 -7.22
C ASN A 233 10.09 -4.50 -8.43
N THR A 234 9.71 -3.51 -9.23
CA THR A 234 10.54 -2.94 -10.31
C THR A 234 10.92 -1.48 -10.06
N PHE A 235 10.45 -0.88 -8.96
CA PHE A 235 10.85 0.47 -8.61
C PHE A 235 12.30 0.51 -8.14
N THR A 236 12.96 1.64 -8.38
CA THR A 236 14.32 1.94 -7.93
C THR A 236 14.33 3.27 -7.19
N ARG A 237 15.22 3.43 -6.20
CA ARG A 237 15.43 4.73 -5.53
C ARG A 237 16.92 4.92 -5.27
N SER A 238 17.53 5.92 -5.90
CA SER A 238 18.98 6.16 -5.80
C SER A 238 19.43 6.40 -4.37
N GLY A 239 20.41 5.63 -3.88
CA GLY A 239 20.91 5.68 -2.50
C GLY A 239 19.99 5.04 -1.47
N TYR A 240 19.06 4.17 -1.91
CA TYR A 240 18.18 3.41 -1.02
C TYR A 240 18.02 1.97 -1.52
N THR A 241 17.98 1.04 -0.56
CA THR A 241 17.60 -0.36 -0.79
C THR A 241 16.12 -0.58 -0.49
N PHE A 242 15.41 -1.26 -1.39
CA PHE A 242 14.01 -1.67 -1.18
C PHE A 242 13.90 -2.70 -0.04
N THR A 243 13.01 -2.48 0.91
CA THR A 243 12.83 -3.36 2.08
C THR A 243 11.53 -4.15 2.08
N GLY A 244 10.55 -3.77 1.25
CA GLY A 244 9.24 -4.41 1.19
C GLY A 244 8.13 -3.41 0.86
N TRP A 245 6.90 -3.88 1.01
CA TRP A 245 5.68 -3.13 0.75
C TRP A 245 4.97 -2.81 2.07
N ASN A 246 4.23 -1.71 2.12
CA ASN A 246 3.36 -1.39 3.25
C ASN A 246 2.01 -0.83 2.77
N THR A 247 0.92 -1.08 3.50
CA THR A 247 -0.39 -0.53 3.14
C THR A 247 -0.52 0.98 3.34
N LYS A 248 0.44 1.62 4.04
CA LYS A 248 0.55 3.06 4.22
C LYS A 248 1.91 3.58 3.78
N ALA A 249 1.93 4.79 3.23
CA ALA A 249 3.16 5.43 2.73
C ALA A 249 4.20 5.66 3.83
N ASP A 250 3.76 5.95 5.05
CA ASP A 250 4.59 6.21 6.23
C ASP A 250 5.13 4.94 6.92
N GLY A 251 4.76 3.75 6.44
CA GLY A 251 5.19 2.47 7.00
C GLY A 251 4.39 2.01 8.23
N SER A 252 3.39 2.76 8.69
CA SER A 252 2.58 2.41 9.88
C SER A 252 1.49 1.37 9.61
N GLY A 253 1.35 0.92 8.36
CA GLY A 253 0.37 -0.09 7.95
C GLY A 253 0.91 -1.52 8.06
N THR A 254 0.21 -2.43 7.39
CA THR A 254 0.62 -3.84 7.30
C THR A 254 1.77 -3.98 6.31
N SER A 255 2.84 -4.66 6.73
CA SER A 255 4.02 -4.88 5.91
C SER A 255 3.94 -6.21 5.15
N TYR A 256 4.46 -6.20 3.92
CA TYR A 256 4.57 -7.38 3.07
C TYR A 256 5.96 -7.46 2.44
N THR A 257 6.48 -8.67 2.28
CA THR A 257 7.73 -8.91 1.56
C THR A 257 7.52 -8.86 0.04
N ASP A 258 8.61 -8.75 -0.73
CA ASP A 258 8.50 -8.86 -2.18
C ASP A 258 7.96 -10.23 -2.58
N LYS A 259 7.11 -10.27 -3.60
CA LYS A 259 6.46 -11.50 -4.12
C LYS A 259 5.64 -12.30 -3.09
N GLN A 260 5.25 -11.71 -1.96
CA GLN A 260 4.44 -12.39 -0.96
C GLN A 260 3.09 -12.88 -1.53
N ILE A 261 2.66 -14.08 -1.12
CA ILE A 261 1.33 -14.62 -1.45
C ILE A 261 0.28 -13.96 -0.57
N LEU A 262 -0.73 -13.36 -1.20
CA LEU A 262 -1.85 -12.68 -0.55
C LEU A 262 -3.18 -13.28 -0.97
N THR A 263 -4.16 -13.26 -0.05
CA THR A 263 -5.58 -13.39 -0.36
C THR A 263 -6.23 -12.07 0.01
N ILE A 264 -6.92 -11.42 -0.93
CA ILE A 264 -7.54 -10.11 -0.70
C ILE A 264 -9.05 -10.16 -0.88
N SER A 265 -9.76 -9.40 -0.04
CA SER A 265 -11.22 -9.23 -0.03
C SER A 265 -11.65 -7.79 -0.35
N GLN A 266 -10.70 -6.92 -0.71
CA GLN A 266 -10.92 -5.53 -1.10
C GLN A 266 -9.73 -5.01 -1.90
N ASN A 267 -9.90 -3.87 -2.57
CA ASN A 267 -8.80 -3.17 -3.22
C ASN A 267 -7.79 -2.68 -2.17
N ILE A 268 -6.50 -2.84 -2.46
CA ILE A 268 -5.42 -2.36 -1.59
C ILE A 268 -4.39 -1.57 -2.40
N THR A 269 -3.73 -0.64 -1.73
CA THR A 269 -2.56 0.07 -2.27
C THR A 269 -1.34 -0.28 -1.43
N LEU A 270 -0.25 -0.66 -2.10
CA LEU A 270 1.02 -1.01 -1.50
C LEU A 270 2.06 0.03 -1.86
N TYR A 271 2.66 0.64 -0.85
CA TYR A 271 3.72 1.64 -0.95
C TYR A 271 5.07 0.98 -0.71
N ALA A 272 6.00 1.16 -1.64
CA ALA A 272 7.37 0.68 -1.48
C ALA A 272 8.02 1.31 -0.25
N GLN A 273 8.72 0.50 0.54
CA GLN A 273 9.48 0.94 1.69
C GLN A 273 10.97 0.84 1.37
N TRP A 274 11.73 1.82 1.87
CA TRP A 274 13.10 2.07 1.46
C TRP A 274 13.98 2.28 2.68
N LYS A 275 15.13 1.63 2.71
CA LYS A 275 16.20 1.88 3.68
C LYS A 275 17.30 2.68 2.99
N LYS A 276 17.67 3.85 3.55
CA LYS A 276 18.75 4.67 3.02
C LYS A 276 20.07 3.89 3.09
N ASP A 277 20.80 3.85 1.99
CA ASP A 277 22.14 3.30 1.94
C ASP A 277 23.10 4.34 2.51
N ILE A 278 23.66 4.05 3.69
CA ILE A 278 24.59 4.96 4.37
C ILE A 278 26.01 4.56 3.99
N VAL A 279 26.72 5.47 3.32
CA VAL A 279 28.17 5.35 3.10
C VAL A 279 28.87 5.95 4.31
N THR A 280 29.81 5.22 4.90
CA THR A 280 30.60 5.70 6.02
C THR A 280 32.09 5.77 5.69
N TYR A 281 32.77 6.73 6.32
CA TYR A 281 34.22 6.89 6.27
C TYR A 281 34.80 6.88 7.69
N THR A 282 36.08 6.54 7.81
CA THR A 282 36.76 6.37 9.09
C THR A 282 37.95 7.32 9.25
N VAL A 283 38.12 7.83 10.48
CA VAL A 283 39.32 8.52 10.95
C VAL A 283 40.09 7.59 11.87
N ILE A 284 41.37 7.38 11.56
CA ILE A 284 42.31 6.66 12.40
C ILE A 284 43.24 7.69 13.07
N PHE A 285 43.39 7.61 14.39
CA PHE A 285 44.28 8.50 15.15
C PHE A 285 45.61 7.80 15.43
N ASN A 286 46.71 8.47 15.12
CA ASN A 286 48.06 7.99 15.35
C ASN A 286 48.78 8.89 16.36
N ALA A 287 49.33 8.28 17.42
CA ALA A 287 50.03 8.99 18.49
C ALA A 287 51.31 9.70 18.03
N ASN A 288 51.87 9.31 16.89
CA ASN A 288 53.01 9.96 16.23
C ASN A 288 54.19 10.26 17.18
N GLY A 289 54.72 9.20 17.79
CA GLY A 289 55.80 9.28 18.78
C GLY A 289 55.31 9.53 20.23
N GLY A 290 54.00 9.69 20.45
CA GLY A 290 53.38 9.61 21.77
C GLY A 290 52.97 8.18 22.16
N SER A 291 52.37 8.06 23.34
CA SER A 291 51.87 6.85 23.99
C SER A 291 50.34 6.91 24.20
N GLY A 292 49.67 5.76 24.28
CA GLY A 292 48.22 5.64 24.49
C GLY A 292 47.48 4.96 23.35
N THR A 293 46.15 4.92 23.41
CA THR A 293 45.28 4.36 22.36
C THR A 293 44.03 5.22 22.14
N MET A 294 43.55 5.27 20.89
CA MET A 294 42.29 5.90 20.51
C MET A 294 41.55 4.99 19.53
N ALA A 295 40.24 4.84 19.72
CA ALA A 295 39.40 4.10 18.79
C ALA A 295 39.26 4.85 17.45
N ALA A 296 39.17 4.10 16.35
CA ALA A 296 38.82 4.69 15.06
C ALA A 296 37.40 5.29 15.13
N GLN A 297 37.22 6.46 14.53
CA GLN A 297 35.95 7.18 14.54
C GLN A 297 35.28 7.07 13.17
N THR A 298 34.00 6.70 13.13
CA THR A 298 33.22 6.55 11.88
C THR A 298 32.30 7.75 11.67
N PHE A 299 32.22 8.22 10.42
CA PHE A 299 31.41 9.36 9.97
C PHE A 299 30.48 8.91 8.84
N GLU A 300 29.22 9.35 8.83
CA GLU A 300 28.39 9.30 7.62
C GLU A 300 28.98 10.28 6.58
N ALA A 301 29.13 9.83 5.34
CA ALA A 301 29.72 10.61 4.26
C ALA A 301 29.02 11.96 4.10
N GLY A 302 29.79 13.06 4.15
CA GLY A 302 29.26 14.41 3.98
C GLY A 302 28.59 15.02 5.22
N VAL A 303 28.51 14.31 6.34
CA VAL A 303 28.01 14.85 7.62
C VAL A 303 29.15 15.45 8.44
N SER A 304 28.94 16.63 9.01
CA SER A 304 29.92 17.30 9.87
C SER A 304 29.84 16.79 11.31
N GLN A 305 30.98 16.41 11.87
CA GLN A 305 31.09 15.93 13.25
C GLN A 305 32.47 16.31 13.83
N ALA A 306 32.54 16.53 15.15
CA ALA A 306 33.80 16.77 15.85
C ALA A 306 34.66 15.51 15.92
N ILE A 307 35.97 15.63 15.66
CA ILE A 307 36.92 14.55 15.92
C ILE A 307 37.03 14.28 17.43
N ALA A 308 37.32 13.02 17.81
CA ALA A 308 37.53 12.65 19.20
C ALA A 308 38.66 13.48 19.85
N ALA A 309 38.49 13.80 21.15
CA ALA A 309 39.51 14.49 21.91
C ALA A 309 40.76 13.61 22.03
N ASN A 310 41.94 14.20 21.86
CA ASN A 310 43.21 13.50 22.06
C ASN A 310 43.30 12.87 23.45
N THR A 311 43.67 11.60 23.51
CA THR A 311 44.01 10.86 24.75
C THR A 311 45.47 10.41 24.77
N PHE A 312 46.23 10.67 23.71
CA PHE A 312 47.65 10.36 23.69
C PHE A 312 48.43 11.31 24.58
N THR A 313 49.53 10.81 25.14
CA THR A 313 50.51 11.59 25.91
C THR A 313 51.88 11.45 25.28
N ARG A 314 52.80 12.40 25.53
CA ARG A 314 54.20 12.25 25.13
C ARG A 314 55.08 12.97 26.14
N ASP A 315 55.91 12.22 26.86
CA ASP A 315 56.71 12.74 27.96
C ASP A 315 57.61 13.90 27.51
N GLY A 316 57.49 15.05 28.18
CA GLY A 316 58.23 16.27 27.85
C GLY A 316 57.68 17.08 26.68
N TYR A 317 56.53 16.69 26.10
CA TYR A 317 55.89 17.39 24.98
C TYR A 317 54.43 17.72 25.27
N SER A 318 53.96 18.83 24.71
CA SER A 318 52.55 19.21 24.69
C SER A 318 51.93 18.91 23.33
N PHE A 319 50.65 18.53 23.34
CA PHE A 319 49.89 18.25 22.13
C PHE A 319 49.54 19.55 21.39
N ALA A 320 49.98 19.68 20.14
CA ALA A 320 49.75 20.86 19.29
C ALA A 320 48.46 20.77 18.47
N GLY A 321 47.95 19.57 18.22
CA GLY A 321 46.87 19.31 17.28
C GLY A 321 47.11 18.05 16.45
N TRP A 322 46.26 17.85 15.47
CA TRP A 322 46.33 16.74 14.51
C TRP A 322 46.83 17.24 13.16
N ASN A 323 47.50 16.38 12.39
CA ASN A 323 47.87 16.66 11.00
C ASN A 323 47.63 15.44 10.10
N THR A 324 47.33 15.65 8.83
CA THR A 324 47.16 14.53 7.87
C THR A 324 48.47 13.85 7.48
N ALA A 325 49.62 14.43 7.82
CA ALA A 325 50.95 13.88 7.63
C ALA A 325 51.70 13.81 8.96
N ALA A 326 52.49 12.75 9.15
CA ALA A 326 53.25 12.52 10.38
C ALA A 326 54.29 13.63 10.65
N ASP A 327 54.88 14.18 9.60
CA ASP A 327 55.89 15.24 9.64
C ASP A 327 55.32 16.66 9.79
N GLY A 328 53.98 16.79 9.85
CA GLY A 328 53.29 18.08 9.97
C GLY A 328 53.12 18.85 8.66
N SER A 329 53.53 18.30 7.51
CA SER A 329 53.41 18.96 6.19
C SER A 329 51.99 18.98 5.62
N GLY A 330 51.08 18.20 6.22
CA GLY A 330 49.70 18.08 5.77
C GLY A 330 48.77 19.15 6.35
N THR A 331 47.47 18.87 6.29
CA THR A 331 46.44 19.77 6.82
C THR A 331 46.36 19.65 8.34
N SER A 332 46.48 20.77 9.05
CA SER A 332 46.38 20.82 10.52
C SER A 332 44.94 20.96 10.99
N TYR A 333 44.60 20.20 12.04
CA TYR A 333 43.32 20.27 12.74
C TYR A 333 43.54 20.48 14.24
N LYS A 334 42.71 21.34 14.85
CA LYS A 334 42.69 21.52 16.30
C LYS A 334 42.09 20.30 16.98
N ASN A 335 42.39 20.11 18.27
CA ASN A 335 41.70 19.11 19.07
C ASN A 335 40.18 19.35 19.01
N VAL A 336 39.39 18.27 18.93
CA VAL A 336 37.91 18.30 18.82
C VAL A 336 37.32 19.17 17.68
N GLN A 337 38.10 19.45 16.63
CA GLN A 337 37.61 20.21 15.48
C GLN A 337 36.49 19.48 14.72
N VAL A 338 35.46 20.23 14.31
CA VAL A 338 34.40 19.74 13.43
C VAL A 338 34.92 19.61 12.00
N ILE A 339 34.80 18.41 11.42
CA ILE A 339 35.21 18.09 10.05
C ILE A 339 34.10 17.36 9.29
N THR A 340 34.19 17.36 7.95
CA THR A 340 33.32 16.58 7.06
C THR A 340 34.18 15.62 6.25
N LEU A 341 33.87 14.32 6.29
CA LEU A 341 34.63 13.31 5.55
C LEU A 341 33.95 12.89 4.25
N ARG A 342 34.77 12.75 3.21
CA ARG A 342 34.41 12.20 1.89
C ARG A 342 35.28 11.00 1.48
N GLN A 343 36.21 10.59 2.34
CA GLN A 343 37.10 9.45 2.19
C GLN A 343 37.68 9.08 3.57
N ASN A 344 38.30 7.91 3.72
CA ASN A 344 39.01 7.56 4.95
C ASN A 344 40.23 8.48 5.16
N MET A 345 40.59 8.73 6.42
CA MET A 345 41.69 9.63 6.79
C MET A 345 42.47 9.09 7.99
N THR A 346 43.76 9.39 8.06
CA THR A 346 44.58 9.19 9.26
C THR A 346 45.04 10.56 9.77
N LEU A 347 44.94 10.78 11.08
CA LEU A 347 45.39 11.98 11.77
C LEU A 347 46.54 11.64 12.71
N TYR A 348 47.67 12.33 12.53
CA TYR A 348 48.88 12.18 13.32
C TYR A 348 48.96 13.29 14.36
N ALA A 349 49.14 12.92 15.63
CA ALA A 349 49.34 13.88 16.70
C ALA A 349 50.61 14.71 16.44
N GLN A 350 50.53 16.01 16.63
CA GLN A 350 51.68 16.90 16.53
C GLN A 350 52.07 17.34 17.93
N TRP A 351 53.37 17.42 18.19
CA TRP A 351 53.94 17.59 19.51
C TRP A 351 54.99 18.71 19.49
N PHE A 352 55.07 19.50 20.55
CA PHE A 352 56.12 20.50 20.73
C PHE A 352 56.69 20.43 22.15
N VAL A 353 57.97 20.75 22.31
CA VAL A 353 58.61 20.85 23.62
C VAL A 353 58.11 22.13 24.27
N PHE A 354 57.38 22.01 25.38
CA PHE A 354 56.91 23.15 26.15
C PHE A 354 57.86 23.41 27.33
N THR A 355 58.48 24.59 27.38
CA THR A 355 59.26 25.03 28.54
C THR A 355 58.42 26.04 29.33
N PRO A 356 57.93 25.71 30.54
CA PRO A 356 57.14 26.64 31.34
C PRO A 356 58.00 27.85 31.73
N THR A 357 57.48 29.05 31.49
CA THR A 357 58.09 30.31 31.93
C THR A 357 57.26 30.95 33.03
N TYR A 358 57.87 31.83 33.82
CA TYR A 358 57.22 32.56 34.89
C TYR A 358 57.27 34.07 34.68
N VAL A 359 56.36 34.76 35.36
CA VAL A 359 56.39 36.20 35.61
C VAL A 359 56.56 36.41 37.11
N ASP A 360 57.57 37.20 37.47
CA ASP A 360 57.75 37.66 38.85
C ASP A 360 56.86 38.89 39.08
N LEU A 361 55.78 38.70 39.82
CA LEU A 361 54.83 39.76 40.18
C LEU A 361 55.27 40.54 41.45
N GLY A 362 56.44 40.25 42.02
CA GLY A 362 56.87 40.83 43.29
C GLY A 362 56.04 40.33 44.47
N LEU A 363 55.50 39.11 44.36
CA LEU A 363 54.73 38.39 45.39
C LEU A 363 55.61 37.31 46.04
N SER A 364 55.08 36.57 47.00
CA SER A 364 55.79 35.47 47.68
C SER A 364 56.23 34.32 46.74
N VAL A 365 55.62 34.22 45.56
CA VAL A 365 55.94 33.22 44.52
C VAL A 365 55.88 33.82 43.11
N LYS A 366 56.56 33.16 42.18
CA LYS A 366 56.54 33.51 40.75
C LYS A 366 55.42 32.72 40.06
N TRP A 367 54.70 33.37 39.15
CA TRP A 367 53.49 32.82 38.53
C TRP A 367 53.74 32.38 37.10
N ALA A 368 53.21 31.22 36.70
CA ALA A 368 53.37 30.70 35.35
C ALA A 368 52.71 31.61 34.28
N THR A 369 53.32 31.70 33.10
CA THR A 369 52.80 32.51 31.99
C THR A 369 51.52 31.93 31.37
N CYS A 370 51.29 30.62 31.46
CA CYS A 370 50.08 29.93 30.98
C CYS A 370 49.59 28.85 31.96
N ASN A 371 48.40 28.29 31.69
CA ASN A 371 47.86 27.17 32.45
C ASN A 371 48.59 25.87 32.10
N ILE A 372 48.57 24.88 33.01
CA ILE A 372 48.96 23.51 32.64
C ILE A 372 48.11 23.04 31.46
N GLY A 373 48.73 22.44 30.45
CA GLY A 373 48.06 22.02 29.21
C GLY A 373 47.87 23.13 28.18
N ALA A 374 48.24 24.38 28.47
CA ALA A 374 48.19 25.50 27.53
C ALA A 374 49.58 25.85 26.98
N ALA A 375 49.62 26.25 25.71
CA ALA A 375 50.83 26.73 25.03
C ALA A 375 51.03 28.26 25.10
N THR A 376 49.95 29.00 25.32
CA THR A 376 49.93 30.47 25.34
C THR A 376 49.21 30.98 26.59
N PRO A 377 49.45 32.23 27.02
CA PRO A 377 48.84 32.77 28.24
C PRO A 377 47.30 32.70 28.27
N GLU A 378 46.67 32.88 27.11
CA GLU A 378 45.22 32.82 26.93
C GLU A 378 44.64 31.40 26.75
N GLY A 379 45.48 30.38 26.57
CA GLY A 379 45.01 29.01 26.46
C GLY A 379 44.37 28.54 27.77
N TYR A 380 43.16 27.97 27.69
CA TYR A 380 42.44 27.47 28.86
C TYR A 380 43.21 26.37 29.60
N GLY A 381 43.96 25.56 28.87
CA GLY A 381 44.71 24.44 29.44
C GLY A 381 43.83 23.26 29.79
N ASP A 382 44.41 22.34 30.54
CA ASP A 382 43.78 21.11 30.99
C ASP A 382 42.98 21.31 32.27
N TYR A 383 41.97 20.45 32.46
CA TYR A 383 41.15 20.41 33.66
C TYR A 383 41.56 19.21 34.51
N PHE A 384 41.69 19.44 35.81
CA PHE A 384 42.06 18.42 36.79
C PHE A 384 41.04 18.42 37.92
N ALA A 385 40.63 17.24 38.37
CA ALA A 385 40.03 17.13 39.70
C ALA A 385 41.12 17.37 40.75
N TRP A 386 40.73 17.82 41.94
CA TRP A 386 41.71 18.23 42.95
C TRP A 386 42.58 17.04 43.39
N GLY A 387 43.91 17.16 43.30
CA GLY A 387 44.86 16.08 43.61
C GLY A 387 45.01 15.01 42.51
N GLU A 388 44.37 15.19 41.35
CA GLU A 388 44.65 14.39 40.17
C GLU A 388 45.66 15.09 39.27
N THR A 389 46.54 14.32 38.65
CA THR A 389 47.68 14.82 37.87
C THR A 389 47.53 14.56 36.38
N THR A 390 46.48 13.86 35.96
CA THR A 390 46.19 13.51 34.57
C THR A 390 44.80 14.01 34.21
N PRO A 391 44.62 14.73 33.09
CA PRO A 391 43.32 15.20 32.66
C PRO A 391 42.40 14.04 32.22
N LYS A 392 41.09 14.20 32.42
CA LYS A 392 40.06 13.24 32.02
C LYS A 392 38.93 13.93 31.26
N SER A 393 38.25 13.15 30.42
CA SER A 393 37.07 13.62 29.68
C SER A 393 35.81 13.66 30.54
N ASN A 394 35.76 12.89 31.64
CA ASN A 394 34.64 12.77 32.55
C ASN A 394 35.09 13.03 34.00
N TYR A 395 34.44 14.00 34.66
CA TYR A 395 34.71 14.35 36.05
C TYR A 395 33.44 14.26 36.90
N THR A 396 33.38 13.23 37.72
CA THR A 396 32.32 12.96 38.70
C THR A 396 32.95 12.28 39.91
N TRP A 397 32.23 12.25 41.03
CA TRP A 397 32.64 11.45 42.18
C TRP A 397 33.02 10.00 41.84
N GLU A 398 32.27 9.34 40.96
CA GLU A 398 32.58 7.95 40.53
C GLU A 398 33.93 7.81 39.84
N THR A 399 34.41 8.86 39.20
CA THR A 399 35.70 8.86 38.50
C THR A 399 36.83 9.44 39.34
N TYR A 400 36.54 10.01 40.52
CA TYR A 400 37.50 10.76 41.33
C TYR A 400 38.51 9.83 42.04
N LYS A 401 39.81 10.10 41.85
CA LYS A 401 40.94 9.27 42.30
C LYS A 401 40.92 8.88 43.78
N PHE A 402 40.54 9.80 44.65
CA PHE A 402 40.59 9.57 46.10
C PHE A 402 39.26 9.13 46.72
N ARG A 403 38.23 8.88 45.91
CA ARG A 403 36.98 8.31 46.43
C ARG A 403 37.13 6.80 46.63
N THR A 404 36.62 6.28 47.74
CA THR A 404 36.60 4.84 48.03
C THR A 404 35.20 4.21 48.06
N SER A 405 34.18 4.94 48.52
CA SER A 405 32.76 4.50 48.55
C SER A 405 31.84 5.60 49.11
N GLY A 406 30.52 5.49 48.93
CA GLY A 406 29.50 6.37 49.53
C GLY A 406 28.43 6.86 48.53
N ASP A 407 27.16 6.87 48.96
CA ASP A 407 26.03 7.38 48.19
C ASP A 407 26.05 8.91 48.07
N TRP A 408 25.31 9.44 47.08
CA TRP A 408 25.27 10.85 46.65
C TRP A 408 24.87 11.85 47.77
N ASP A 409 24.36 11.36 48.91
CA ASP A 409 23.82 12.16 50.00
C ASP A 409 24.83 12.34 51.15
N GLY A 410 25.82 13.21 50.95
CA GLY A 410 26.68 13.74 52.02
C GLY A 410 27.71 12.78 52.65
N ASN A 411 27.85 11.57 52.13
CA ASN A 411 28.67 10.50 52.73
C ASN A 411 29.81 9.98 51.84
N VAL A 412 30.32 10.81 50.92
CA VAL A 412 31.50 10.43 50.11
C VAL A 412 32.70 10.18 51.03
N LYS A 413 33.28 8.98 50.93
CA LYS A 413 34.46 8.57 51.70
C LYS A 413 35.73 8.69 50.87
N PHE A 414 36.81 9.04 51.56
CA PHE A 414 38.11 9.31 50.99
C PHE A 414 39.19 8.44 51.62
N ASN A 415 40.20 8.08 50.82
CA ASN A 415 41.43 7.43 51.31
C ASN A 415 42.60 8.41 51.50
N LYS A 416 42.46 9.68 51.12
CA LYS A 416 43.51 10.70 51.24
C LYS A 416 42.93 12.11 51.37
N TYR A 417 43.66 12.99 52.05
CA TYR A 417 43.32 14.39 52.32
C TYR A 417 41.95 14.51 53.00
N ASN A 418 41.85 13.93 54.20
CA ASN A 418 40.63 13.91 54.98
C ASN A 418 40.92 14.24 56.45
N THR A 419 40.16 15.20 56.96
CA THR A 419 40.27 15.77 58.30
C THR A 419 39.14 15.35 59.23
N SER A 420 38.18 14.53 58.75
CA SER A 420 37.01 14.13 59.53
C SER A 420 36.76 12.63 59.43
N SER A 421 36.53 11.99 60.58
CA SER A 421 36.24 10.55 60.69
C SER A 421 34.93 10.15 60.00
N ASN A 422 34.04 11.11 59.73
CA ASN A 422 32.78 10.86 59.02
C ASN A 422 33.01 10.53 57.53
N HIS A 423 34.20 10.81 56.97
CA HIS A 423 34.48 10.71 55.54
C HIS A 423 35.60 9.72 55.19
N GLY A 424 35.78 8.67 56.00
CA GLY A 424 36.73 7.59 55.70
C GLY A 424 38.05 7.72 56.43
N THR A 425 39.16 7.39 55.76
CA THR A 425 40.49 7.35 56.40
C THR A 425 40.95 8.77 56.71
N VAL A 426 41.32 9.06 57.96
CA VAL A 426 41.78 10.40 58.38
C VAL A 426 43.30 10.46 58.32
N ASP A 427 43.83 11.41 57.55
CA ASP A 427 45.28 11.69 57.45
C ASP A 427 45.64 13.12 57.87
N ASN A 428 44.64 13.96 58.16
CA ASN A 428 44.76 15.37 58.54
C ASN A 428 45.59 16.23 57.57
N LYS A 429 45.77 15.78 56.32
CA LYS A 429 46.49 16.56 55.30
C LYS A 429 45.56 17.61 54.71
N THR A 430 45.93 18.87 54.86
CA THR A 430 45.18 20.04 54.34
C THR A 430 45.83 20.66 53.10
N THR A 431 46.96 20.12 52.64
CA THR A 431 47.66 20.57 51.43
C THR A 431 48.07 19.35 50.62
N LEU A 432 48.04 19.45 49.29
CA LEU A 432 48.47 18.38 48.39
C LEU A 432 49.94 17.97 48.61
N ASP A 433 50.18 16.66 48.63
CA ASP A 433 51.53 16.13 48.43
C ASP A 433 51.99 16.43 47.01
N LEU A 434 53.29 16.63 46.83
CA LEU A 434 53.89 16.93 45.53
C LEU A 434 53.63 15.86 44.45
N SER A 435 53.39 14.60 44.85
CA SER A 435 53.05 13.51 43.91
C SER A 435 51.60 13.56 43.40
N ASP A 436 50.74 14.36 44.03
CA ASP A 436 49.35 14.59 43.63
C ASP A 436 49.14 16.03 43.10
N ASP A 437 50.21 16.81 43.03
CA ASP A 437 50.20 18.15 42.49
C ASP A 437 50.35 18.10 40.96
N ALA A 438 49.31 18.59 40.26
CA ALA A 438 49.28 18.56 38.79
C ALA A 438 50.43 19.37 38.18
N ALA A 439 50.81 20.51 38.76
CA ALA A 439 51.93 21.31 38.26
C ALA A 439 53.25 20.59 38.43
N ARG A 440 53.48 20.01 39.62
CA ARG A 440 54.70 19.26 39.88
C ARG A 440 54.82 18.05 38.96
N THR A 441 53.74 17.32 38.75
CA THR A 441 53.77 16.08 37.96
C THR A 441 53.90 16.37 36.46
N ASN A 442 53.24 17.41 35.96
CA ASN A 442 53.27 17.73 34.52
C ASN A 442 54.50 18.54 34.10
N TRP A 443 55.03 19.41 34.97
CA TRP A 443 56.14 20.31 34.61
C TRP A 443 57.43 20.05 35.39
N GLY A 444 57.40 19.21 36.44
CA GLY A 444 58.57 18.85 37.21
C GLY A 444 59.20 20.03 37.98
N GLY A 445 60.45 19.84 38.42
CA GLY A 445 61.24 20.89 39.05
C GLY A 445 60.60 21.44 40.33
N THR A 446 60.52 22.76 40.45
CA THR A 446 59.96 23.46 41.62
C THR A 446 58.50 23.87 41.45
N TRP A 447 57.89 23.61 40.28
CA TRP A 447 56.50 23.96 39.99
C TRP A 447 55.53 23.24 40.91
N ARG A 448 54.48 23.95 41.34
CA ARG A 448 53.38 23.44 42.17
C ARG A 448 52.12 24.29 41.99
N LEU A 449 50.98 23.81 42.47
CA LEU A 449 49.78 24.63 42.65
C LEU A 449 50.05 25.74 43.69
N PRO A 450 49.41 26.91 43.55
CA PRO A 450 49.45 27.95 44.57
C PRO A 450 48.69 27.49 45.81
N THR A 451 49.09 27.96 46.99
CA THR A 451 48.32 27.76 48.23
C THR A 451 47.13 28.73 48.28
N SER A 452 46.17 28.48 49.16
CA SER A 452 45.07 29.43 49.43
C SER A 452 45.58 30.83 49.81
N ALA A 453 46.65 30.91 50.62
CA ALA A 453 47.25 32.18 51.00
C ALA A 453 47.87 32.94 49.81
N GLU A 454 48.51 32.22 48.88
CA GLU A 454 49.07 32.82 47.66
C GLU A 454 47.97 33.29 46.69
N LEU A 455 46.81 32.61 46.63
CA LEU A 455 45.65 33.11 45.88
C LEU A 455 45.14 34.44 46.46
N VAL A 456 45.05 34.53 47.79
CA VAL A 456 44.68 35.77 48.49
C VAL A 456 45.69 36.88 48.21
N GLU A 457 46.98 36.56 48.31
CA GLU A 457 48.06 37.51 48.02
C GLU A 457 47.97 38.05 46.60
N LEU A 458 47.73 37.19 45.60
CA LEU A 458 47.54 37.60 44.20
C LEU A 458 46.32 38.51 44.05
N ARG A 459 45.19 38.18 44.68
CA ARG A 459 43.96 38.99 44.65
C ARG A 459 44.22 40.39 45.23
N ASP A 460 44.84 40.46 46.40
CA ASP A 460 44.95 41.70 47.17
C ASP A 460 46.06 42.63 46.66
N ASN A 461 47.17 42.07 46.15
CA ASN A 461 48.34 42.83 45.72
C ASN A 461 48.40 43.09 44.20
N CYS A 462 47.38 42.68 43.44
CA CYS A 462 47.28 42.98 42.01
C CYS A 462 46.02 43.77 41.66
N THR A 463 46.08 44.48 40.53
CA THR A 463 44.93 45.08 39.86
C THR A 463 44.41 44.11 38.80
N TRP A 464 43.09 43.87 38.82
CA TRP A 464 42.43 42.91 37.94
C TRP A 464 41.59 43.66 36.89
N THR A 465 42.01 43.59 35.62
CA THR A 465 41.27 44.20 34.50
C THR A 465 40.71 43.14 33.57
N TRP A 466 39.38 43.07 33.47
CA TRP A 466 38.71 42.16 32.52
C TRP A 466 39.01 42.61 31.10
N THR A 467 39.46 41.69 30.24
CA THR A 467 39.88 41.99 28.88
C THR A 467 39.78 40.76 27.98
N THR A 468 40.05 40.95 26.70
CA THR A 468 40.08 39.89 25.69
C THR A 468 41.48 39.83 25.09
N GLN A 469 42.18 38.73 25.28
CA GLN A 469 43.51 38.47 24.71
C GLN A 469 43.39 37.40 23.63
N ASN A 470 43.77 37.75 22.39
CA ASN A 470 43.70 36.86 21.23
C ASN A 470 42.32 36.16 21.06
N GLY A 471 41.23 36.89 21.32
CA GLY A 471 39.87 36.37 21.21
C GLY A 471 39.35 35.60 22.43
N VAL A 472 40.15 35.49 23.50
CA VAL A 472 39.76 34.80 24.74
C VAL A 472 39.52 35.81 25.85
N ASN A 473 38.36 35.73 26.49
CA ASN A 473 38.02 36.57 27.65
C ASN A 473 38.73 36.08 28.92
N GLY A 474 39.11 37.02 29.78
CA GLY A 474 39.73 36.74 31.07
C GLY A 474 40.21 38.00 31.78
N TYR A 475 41.03 37.83 32.81
CA TYR A 475 41.63 38.93 33.54
C TYR A 475 43.11 39.11 33.20
N LYS A 476 43.49 40.35 32.88
CA LYS A 476 44.88 40.80 32.99
C LYS A 476 45.12 41.19 34.44
N VAL A 477 45.99 40.44 35.12
CA VAL A 477 46.33 40.61 36.54
C VAL A 477 47.68 41.32 36.61
N THR A 478 47.69 42.56 37.08
CA THR A 478 48.88 43.43 37.07
C THR A 478 49.33 43.72 38.49
N SER A 479 50.58 43.41 38.81
CA SER A 479 51.16 43.67 40.13
C SER A 479 51.13 45.15 40.48
N LYS A 480 50.67 45.47 41.71
CA LYS A 480 50.77 46.82 42.27
C LYS A 480 52.20 47.19 42.66
N THR A 481 53.08 46.21 42.84
CA THR A 481 54.47 46.40 43.30
C THR A 481 55.42 46.76 42.16
N ASN A 482 55.36 46.02 41.05
CA ASN A 482 56.36 46.15 39.97
C ASN A 482 55.76 46.35 38.57
N GLY A 483 54.43 46.36 38.43
CA GLY A 483 53.74 46.56 37.16
C GLY A 483 53.78 45.38 36.19
N ASN A 484 54.44 44.27 36.53
CA ASN A 484 54.41 43.05 35.73
C ASN A 484 53.00 42.44 35.74
N SER A 485 52.64 41.70 34.68
CA SER A 485 51.30 41.15 34.56
C SER A 485 51.27 39.74 33.98
N ILE A 486 50.28 38.96 34.41
CA ILE A 486 49.86 37.69 33.79
C ILE A 486 48.43 37.81 33.24
N PHE A 487 48.05 36.92 32.32
CA PHE A 487 46.68 36.77 31.87
C PHE A 487 46.10 35.45 32.37
N LEU A 488 44.94 35.52 33.04
CA LEU A 488 44.16 34.38 33.48
C LEU A 488 42.91 34.27 32.61
N PRO A 489 42.82 33.30 31.69
CA PRO A 489 41.65 33.14 30.86
C PRO A 489 40.43 32.68 31.69
N ALA A 490 39.23 33.08 31.27
CA ALA A 490 37.97 32.61 31.83
C ALA A 490 37.69 31.16 31.39
N ALA A 491 38.44 30.23 31.98
CA ALA A 491 38.51 28.84 31.51
C ALA A 491 37.33 27.95 31.92
N GLY A 492 36.40 28.43 32.75
CA GLY A 492 35.28 27.62 33.19
C GLY A 492 35.71 26.36 33.96
N TYR A 493 34.81 25.38 34.05
CA TYR A 493 35.04 24.11 34.75
C TYR A 493 34.52 22.95 33.90
N ARG A 494 34.95 21.73 34.23
CA ARG A 494 34.41 20.49 33.69
C ARG A 494 33.66 19.71 34.77
N TYR A 495 32.43 19.30 34.47
CA TYR A 495 31.64 18.39 35.28
C TYR A 495 30.93 17.38 34.38
N GLY A 496 31.02 16.11 34.73
CA GLY A 496 30.72 15.04 33.79
C GLY A 496 31.58 15.18 32.53
N THR A 497 30.94 15.01 31.37
CA THR A 497 31.54 15.24 30.05
C THR A 497 31.43 16.70 29.57
N SER A 498 30.73 17.55 30.32
CA SER A 498 30.41 18.93 29.94
C SER A 498 31.44 19.94 30.46
N VAL A 499 31.71 20.97 29.66
CA VAL A 499 32.51 22.13 30.09
C VAL A 499 31.59 23.34 30.21
N GLY A 500 31.48 23.89 31.41
CA GLY A 500 30.60 25.01 31.75
C GLY A 500 31.36 26.31 31.93
N ASN A 501 30.69 27.43 31.69
CA ASN A 501 31.16 28.79 32.01
C ASN A 501 32.45 29.27 31.30
N VAL A 502 32.90 28.56 30.26
CA VAL A 502 34.03 28.98 29.42
C VAL A 502 33.73 30.33 28.78
N GLY A 503 34.68 31.26 28.85
CA GLY A 503 34.55 32.63 28.37
C GLY A 503 33.87 33.61 29.34
N SER A 504 33.29 33.10 30.45
CA SER A 504 32.54 33.91 31.42
C SER A 504 33.12 33.85 32.84
N TYR A 505 33.65 32.70 33.26
CA TYR A 505 34.25 32.54 34.59
C TYR A 505 35.63 31.90 34.52
N GLY A 506 36.53 32.31 35.40
CA GLY A 506 37.80 31.63 35.63
C GLY A 506 37.74 30.81 36.92
N TYR A 507 38.21 29.57 36.84
CA TYR A 507 38.18 28.63 37.95
C TYR A 507 39.51 27.88 38.05
N TYR A 508 40.24 28.13 39.14
CA TYR A 508 41.64 27.73 39.30
C TYR A 508 41.90 27.06 40.63
N TRP A 509 42.37 25.81 40.64
CA TRP A 509 42.67 25.12 41.89
C TRP A 509 43.85 25.73 42.64
N SER A 510 43.73 25.74 43.97
CA SER A 510 44.87 25.81 44.88
C SER A 510 45.27 24.42 45.38
N SER A 511 46.43 24.29 46.01
CA SER A 511 46.87 23.08 46.70
C SER A 511 46.18 22.87 48.05
N SER A 512 45.34 23.81 48.51
CA SER A 512 44.75 23.78 49.85
C SER A 512 43.36 23.12 49.87
N LEU A 513 43.15 22.24 50.85
CA LEU A 513 41.86 21.66 51.19
C LEU A 513 40.89 22.75 51.68
N GLY A 514 39.58 22.50 51.58
CA GLY A 514 38.55 23.43 52.02
C GLY A 514 38.53 23.61 53.54
N GLU A 515 38.31 24.85 53.99
CA GLU A 515 38.09 25.13 55.41
C GLU A 515 36.77 24.46 55.84
N ASN A 516 36.83 23.65 56.92
CA ASN A 516 35.68 23.01 57.56
C ASN A 516 34.96 21.89 56.77
N SER A 517 35.50 21.43 55.63
CA SER A 517 34.94 20.26 54.93
C SER A 517 35.97 19.51 54.09
N PRO A 518 36.17 18.18 54.31
CA PRO A 518 37.02 17.38 53.44
C PRO A 518 36.39 17.12 52.06
N HIS A 519 35.14 17.53 51.81
CA HIS A 519 34.51 17.37 50.49
C HIS A 519 34.97 18.39 49.46
N SER A 520 35.51 19.52 49.92
CA SER A 520 35.83 20.65 49.07
C SER A 520 37.32 21.00 49.13
N ALA A 521 37.78 21.68 48.08
CA ALA A 521 39.09 22.28 48.00
C ALA A 521 38.97 23.76 47.66
N CYS A 522 40.00 24.53 48.03
CA CYS A 522 40.07 25.95 47.75
C CYS A 522 40.42 26.19 46.27
N TYR A 523 39.70 27.10 45.64
CA TYR A 523 39.96 27.54 44.27
C TYR A 523 39.75 29.05 44.15
N LEU A 524 40.47 29.67 43.21
CA LEU A 524 40.22 31.03 42.77
C LEU A 524 39.06 31.02 41.76
N SER A 525 38.06 31.86 42.03
CA SER A 525 36.94 32.15 41.16
C SER A 525 37.00 33.60 40.71
N PHE A 526 36.74 33.85 39.43
CA PHE A 526 36.49 35.20 38.97
C PHE A 526 35.47 35.25 37.84
N TYR A 527 34.79 36.38 37.71
CA TYR A 527 33.98 36.76 36.57
C TYR A 527 34.00 38.29 36.43
N SER A 528 33.40 38.83 35.36
CA SER A 528 33.35 40.28 35.17
C SER A 528 32.67 40.99 36.36
N GLY A 529 33.47 41.54 37.28
CA GLY A 529 33.03 42.31 38.43
C GLY A 529 33.37 41.72 39.81
N ASP A 530 33.90 40.49 39.88
CA ASP A 530 34.27 39.86 41.16
C ASP A 530 35.44 38.87 41.02
N VAL A 531 36.33 38.85 42.01
CA VAL A 531 37.51 38.00 42.09
C VAL A 531 37.71 37.59 43.54
N ASP A 532 37.48 36.32 43.87
CA ASP A 532 37.67 35.82 45.22
C ASP A 532 38.03 34.32 45.24
N ARG A 533 38.49 33.82 46.39
CA ARG A 533 38.66 32.39 46.65
C ARG A 533 37.38 31.80 47.24
N TYR A 534 37.03 30.60 46.78
CA TYR A 534 35.89 29.85 47.29
C TYR A 534 36.26 28.38 47.49
N TYR A 535 35.29 27.60 47.98
CA TYR A 535 35.42 26.16 48.13
C TYR A 535 34.46 25.44 47.22
N SER A 536 34.94 24.43 46.51
CA SER A 536 34.11 23.60 45.64
C SER A 536 34.47 22.15 45.76
N SER A 537 33.52 21.30 45.39
CA SER A 537 33.65 19.85 45.36
C SER A 537 34.88 19.42 44.56
N ARG A 538 35.66 18.49 45.13
CA ARG A 538 36.97 18.08 44.62
C ARG A 538 36.93 17.30 43.31
N ASP A 539 35.78 16.73 42.97
CA ASP A 539 35.55 15.97 41.75
C ASP A 539 35.42 16.84 40.50
N TYR A 540 35.26 18.16 40.63
CA TYR A 540 35.18 19.07 39.49
C TYR A 540 36.54 19.22 38.81
N GLY A 541 36.54 19.13 37.48
CA GLY A 541 37.71 19.49 36.67
C GLY A 541 37.88 21.01 36.66
N ARG A 542 38.98 21.54 37.18
CA ARG A 542 39.35 22.96 37.06
C ARG A 542 40.77 23.11 36.55
N THR A 543 41.05 24.28 36.01
CA THR A 543 42.36 24.59 35.47
C THR A 543 43.37 24.90 36.57
N VAL A 544 44.66 24.86 36.23
CA VAL A 544 45.74 25.16 37.17
C VAL A 544 46.67 26.20 36.56
N ARG A 545 46.87 27.28 37.31
CA ARG A 545 47.94 28.25 37.07
C ARG A 545 49.04 27.99 38.09
N ALA A 546 50.13 27.36 37.65
CA ALA A 546 51.21 26.94 38.53
C ALA A 546 52.04 28.13 39.05
N VAL A 547 52.72 27.89 40.17
CA VAL A 547 53.69 28.81 40.78
C VAL A 547 55.01 28.10 41.08
N CYS A 548 56.08 28.87 41.23
CA CYS A 548 57.38 28.39 41.70
C CYS A 548 58.03 29.41 42.68
N PRO A 549 58.95 28.96 43.56
CA PRO A 549 59.68 29.84 44.48
C PRO A 549 60.51 30.91 43.76
#